data_AF-A0A512UE31-F1
#
_entry.id   AF-A0A512UE31-F1
#
_cell.length_a   1.000
_cell.length_b   1.000
_cell.length_c   1.000
_cell.angle_alpha   90.00
_cell.angle_beta   90.00
_cell.angle_gamma   90.00
#
_symmetry.space_group_name_H-M   'P 1'
#
loop_
_entity.id
_entity.type
_entity.pdbx_description
1 polymer ?
#
loop_
_entity_poly.entity_id
_entity_poly.type
_entity_poly.pdbx_seq_one_letter_code
_entity_poly.pdbx_strand_id
1 'polypeptide(L)'
;MSQSVSEQMKVDTDIVTLTRFILEEQQKYAPNATGELSLLLNGLQFAFKFIAHNIRRAELVNLIGISGKANSTGDVQKKLDVIGDEIFINAMKSCGNVKVLVSEEQEDLIVFEGGGRYAVCTDPIDGSSNIDAGVSVGTIFGVYRLKEDSQGSINDVLRKGTEMVAAGYTMYGASAHLMLTTGHGVNGFTLDTQLGEFILTQPSLKIPHNRAIYSVNEGNSFYWPESTKKYIEDLKKPQEELGGKPYSARYIGSMVADIHRTLLYGGIFAYPADSKSKTGKLRVLYECFPMAMLMEEAGGAAVNDKGERILEILPKGIHERSGIWLGSQGEIDRFLSYI
;
A
#
# COMPACT_ATOMS: atom_id res chain seq x y z
N MET A 1 42.94 5.53 15.22
CA MET A 1 42.19 6.14 14.10
C MET A 1 41.52 7.37 14.65
N SER A 2 41.75 8.55 14.07
CA SER A 2 41.07 9.78 14.51
C SER A 2 39.59 9.66 14.15
N GLN A 3 38.70 9.95 15.09
CA GLN A 3 37.27 10.11 14.80
C GLN A 3 37.09 11.11 13.66
N SER A 4 36.17 10.82 12.74
CA SER A 4 35.91 11.72 11.63
C SER A 4 35.34 13.05 12.15
N VAL A 5 35.52 14.13 11.39
CA VAL A 5 34.94 15.44 11.74
C VAL A 5 33.40 15.35 11.84
N SER A 6 32.77 14.47 11.05
CA SER A 6 31.32 14.25 11.10
C SER A 6 30.85 13.55 12.39
N GLU A 7 31.61 12.60 12.92
CA GLU A 7 31.32 11.95 14.21
C GLU A 7 31.31 12.93 15.38
N GLN A 8 32.20 13.93 15.34
CA GLN A 8 32.26 14.99 16.37
C GLN A 8 31.07 15.96 16.28
N MET A 9 30.51 16.13 15.07
CA MET A 9 29.39 17.04 14.81
C MET A 9 28.01 16.35 14.86
N LYS A 10 27.96 15.02 15.10
CA LYS A 10 26.74 14.20 15.04
C LYS A 10 25.98 14.32 13.70
N VAL A 11 26.70 14.53 12.60
CA VAL A 11 26.11 14.54 11.26
C VAL A 11 26.32 13.15 10.67
N ASP A 12 25.23 12.46 10.37
CA ASP A 12 25.30 11.21 9.63
C ASP A 12 25.58 11.52 8.15
N THR A 13 26.77 11.10 7.69
CA THR A 13 27.23 11.30 6.32
C THR A 13 27.11 10.03 5.47
N ASP A 14 26.74 8.90 6.06
CA ASP A 14 26.59 7.61 5.36
C ASP A 14 25.12 7.20 5.30
N ILE A 15 24.31 8.03 4.65
CA ILE A 15 22.89 7.76 4.49
C ILE A 15 22.63 6.69 3.42
N VAL A 16 21.70 5.78 3.72
CA VAL A 16 21.25 4.77 2.77
C VAL A 16 20.02 5.30 2.03
N THR A 17 20.21 5.74 0.79
CA THR A 17 19.10 6.13 -0.08
C THR A 17 18.37 4.90 -0.63
N LEU A 18 17.12 5.08 -1.05
CA LEU A 18 16.34 4.03 -1.71
C LEU A 18 17.08 3.46 -2.93
N THR A 19 17.68 4.32 -3.74
CA THR A 19 18.46 3.90 -4.92
C THR A 19 19.63 3.00 -4.53
N ARG A 20 20.40 3.38 -3.49
CA ARG A 20 21.50 2.55 -2.96
C ARG A 20 20.97 1.21 -2.45
N PHE A 21 19.92 1.25 -1.64
CA PHE A 21 19.29 0.06 -1.06
C PHE A 21 18.85 -0.94 -2.15
N ILE A 22 18.15 -0.47 -3.20
CA ILE A 22 17.70 -1.32 -4.31
C ILE A 22 18.88 -2.02 -5.00
N LEU A 23 19.99 -1.29 -5.24
CA LEU A 23 21.17 -1.85 -5.88
C LEU A 23 21.87 -2.89 -5.00
N GLU A 24 21.98 -2.63 -3.70
CA GLU A 24 22.55 -3.57 -2.73
C GLU A 24 21.70 -4.85 -2.62
N GLU A 25 20.37 -4.71 -2.57
CA GLU A 25 19.44 -5.85 -2.53
C GLU A 25 19.47 -6.68 -3.81
N GLN A 26 19.54 -6.02 -4.99
CA GLN A 26 19.72 -6.73 -6.26
C GLN A 26 20.99 -7.56 -6.24
N GLN A 27 22.13 -6.99 -5.80
CA GLN A 27 23.40 -7.72 -5.72
C GLN A 27 23.30 -8.91 -4.76
N LYS A 28 22.58 -8.76 -3.66
CA LYS A 28 22.43 -9.78 -2.62
C LYS A 28 21.54 -10.95 -3.06
N TYR A 29 20.35 -10.67 -3.58
CA TYR A 29 19.32 -11.71 -3.84
C TYR A 29 19.22 -12.12 -5.31
N ALA A 30 19.66 -11.28 -6.24
CA ALA A 30 19.57 -11.54 -7.66
C ALA A 30 20.81 -11.01 -8.43
N PRO A 31 22.01 -11.52 -8.14
CA PRO A 31 23.26 -11.01 -8.72
C PRO A 31 23.32 -11.08 -10.25
N ASN A 32 22.55 -11.99 -10.85
CA ASN A 32 22.45 -12.16 -12.31
C ASN A 32 21.27 -11.39 -12.93
N ALA A 33 20.53 -10.59 -12.16
CA ALA A 33 19.43 -9.79 -12.69
C ALA A 33 19.95 -8.66 -13.58
N THR A 34 19.21 -8.34 -14.63
CA THR A 34 19.56 -7.30 -15.61
C THR A 34 19.42 -5.87 -15.07
N GLY A 35 18.83 -5.68 -13.89
CA GLY A 35 18.56 -4.37 -13.28
C GLY A 35 17.26 -3.70 -13.71
N GLU A 36 16.43 -4.36 -14.54
CA GLU A 36 15.16 -3.81 -15.01
C GLU A 36 14.16 -3.52 -13.88
N LEU A 37 14.05 -4.41 -12.88
CA LEU A 37 13.23 -4.14 -11.70
C LEU A 37 13.74 -2.93 -10.93
N SER A 38 15.07 -2.78 -10.81
CA SER A 38 15.70 -1.63 -10.15
C SER A 38 15.38 -0.32 -10.87
N LEU A 39 15.39 -0.32 -12.21
CA LEU A 39 14.97 0.83 -13.01
C LEU A 39 13.47 1.13 -12.84
N LEU A 40 12.61 0.11 -12.78
CA LEU A 40 11.18 0.28 -12.50
C LEU A 40 10.94 0.90 -11.12
N LEU A 41 11.61 0.40 -10.08
CA LEU A 41 11.51 0.94 -8.72
C LEU A 41 12.00 2.40 -8.64
N ASN A 42 13.01 2.76 -9.43
CA ASN A 42 13.42 4.16 -9.59
C ASN A 42 12.37 5.02 -10.31
N GLY A 43 11.69 4.48 -11.32
CA GLY A 43 10.54 5.14 -11.96
C GLY A 43 9.41 5.40 -10.97
N LEU A 44 9.12 4.42 -10.10
CA LEU A 44 8.13 4.53 -9.04
C LEU A 44 8.51 5.62 -8.02
N GLN A 45 9.77 5.63 -7.54
CA GLN A 45 10.19 6.67 -6.59
C GLN A 45 10.02 8.08 -7.17
N PHE A 46 10.27 8.26 -8.47
CA PHE A 46 10.07 9.55 -9.14
C PHE A 46 8.60 9.95 -9.10
N ALA A 47 7.68 9.04 -9.46
CA ALA A 47 6.24 9.28 -9.39
C ALA A 47 5.81 9.69 -7.97
N PHE A 48 6.29 8.99 -6.94
CA PHE A 48 5.94 9.29 -5.54
C PHE A 48 6.41 10.67 -5.11
N LYS A 49 7.64 11.07 -5.50
CA LYS A 49 8.15 12.43 -5.20
C LYS A 49 7.31 13.50 -5.90
N PHE A 50 6.90 13.26 -7.13
CA PHE A 50 6.10 14.22 -7.89
C PHE A 50 4.66 14.32 -7.36
N ILE A 51 4.04 13.20 -7.00
CA ILE A 51 2.72 13.19 -6.34
C ILE A 51 2.79 13.89 -4.98
N ALA A 52 3.80 13.58 -4.14
CA ALA A 52 4.00 14.24 -2.85
C ALA A 52 4.16 15.77 -2.99
N HIS A 53 4.87 16.23 -4.03
CA HIS A 53 5.01 17.66 -4.32
C HIS A 53 3.65 18.32 -4.62
N ASN A 54 2.81 17.68 -5.44
CA ASN A 54 1.49 18.22 -5.80
C ASN A 54 0.52 18.22 -4.62
N ILE A 55 0.48 17.14 -3.83
CA ILE A 55 -0.35 17.04 -2.62
C ILE A 55 -0.04 18.18 -1.64
N ARG A 56 1.25 18.42 -1.35
CA ARG A 56 1.68 19.48 -0.41
C ARG A 56 1.35 20.90 -0.87
N ARG A 57 1.02 21.08 -2.15
CA ARG A 57 0.69 22.37 -2.75
C ARG A 57 -0.76 22.44 -3.24
N ALA A 58 -1.58 21.42 -2.99
CA ALA A 58 -2.87 21.26 -3.64
C ALA A 58 -3.79 22.47 -3.44
N GLU A 59 -3.82 23.05 -2.23
CA GLU A 59 -4.54 24.30 -1.93
C GLU A 59 -3.99 25.51 -2.69
N LEU A 60 -2.66 25.62 -2.79
CA LEU A 60 -1.98 26.77 -3.38
C LEU A 60 -2.11 26.84 -4.90
N VAL A 61 -2.27 25.68 -5.55
CA VAL A 61 -2.35 25.56 -7.01
C VAL A 61 -3.72 25.11 -7.51
N ASN A 62 -4.76 25.22 -6.66
CA ASN A 62 -6.16 24.93 -7.00
C ASN A 62 -6.42 23.50 -7.53
N LEU A 63 -5.70 22.52 -6.95
CA LEU A 63 -5.85 21.10 -7.23
C LEU A 63 -6.89 20.40 -6.34
N ILE A 64 -7.57 21.15 -5.48
CA ILE A 64 -8.66 20.66 -4.65
C ILE A 64 -9.99 20.73 -5.41
N GLY A 65 -10.88 19.82 -5.03
CA GLY A 65 -12.24 19.72 -5.54
C GLY A 65 -12.40 18.74 -6.70
N ILE A 66 -13.62 18.70 -7.20
CA ILE A 66 -14.11 17.71 -8.15
C ILE A 66 -13.50 17.99 -9.54
N SER A 67 -12.97 16.94 -10.17
CA SER A 67 -12.79 16.88 -11.61
C SER A 67 -14.17 16.62 -12.20
N GLY A 68 -14.63 17.37 -13.20
CA GLY A 68 -16.01 17.28 -13.72
C GLY A 68 -16.44 15.94 -14.35
N LYS A 69 -15.74 14.83 -14.07
CA LYS A 69 -15.98 13.46 -14.53
C LYS A 69 -16.21 12.53 -13.34
N ALA A 70 -17.14 11.59 -13.45
CA ALA A 70 -17.24 10.45 -12.52
C ALA A 70 -16.27 9.34 -12.98
N ASN A 71 -15.65 8.62 -12.06
CA ASN A 71 -14.76 7.50 -12.40
C ASN A 71 -15.54 6.20 -12.69
N SER A 72 -14.86 5.21 -13.28
CA SER A 72 -15.42 3.88 -13.65
C SER A 72 -15.96 3.09 -12.46
N THR A 73 -15.56 3.47 -11.23
CA THR A 73 -15.94 2.78 -9.99
C THR A 73 -17.11 3.42 -9.25
N GLY A 74 -17.64 4.54 -9.78
CA GLY A 74 -18.81 5.25 -9.27
C GLY A 74 -18.51 6.37 -8.25
N ASP A 75 -17.23 6.61 -7.95
CA ASP A 75 -16.79 7.69 -7.07
C ASP A 75 -16.61 9.00 -7.87
N VAL A 76 -16.87 10.14 -7.22
CA VAL A 76 -16.68 11.47 -7.83
C VAL A 76 -15.19 11.77 -7.87
N GLN A 77 -14.61 11.75 -9.07
CA GLN A 77 -13.17 11.89 -9.28
C GLN A 77 -12.70 13.28 -8.85
N LYS A 78 -11.64 13.38 -8.05
CA LYS A 78 -11.01 14.66 -7.71
C LYS A 78 -9.95 15.02 -8.75
N LYS A 79 -9.63 16.31 -8.85
CA LYS A 79 -8.57 16.78 -9.76
C LYS A 79 -7.22 16.12 -9.46
N LEU A 80 -6.93 15.88 -8.18
CA LEU A 80 -5.67 15.27 -7.78
C LEU A 80 -5.58 13.79 -8.16
N ASP A 81 -6.72 13.09 -8.26
CA ASP A 81 -6.76 11.71 -8.74
C ASP A 81 -6.33 11.64 -10.20
N VAL A 82 -6.88 12.54 -11.04
CA VAL A 82 -6.49 12.66 -12.45
C VAL A 82 -5.01 12.98 -12.61
N ILE A 83 -4.50 13.95 -11.85
CA ILE A 83 -3.09 14.36 -11.95
C ILE A 83 -2.16 13.27 -11.40
N GLY A 84 -2.54 12.63 -10.29
CA GLY A 84 -1.80 11.52 -9.71
C GLY A 84 -1.67 10.35 -10.69
N ASP A 85 -2.77 9.99 -11.33
CA ASP A 85 -2.82 8.95 -12.36
C ASP A 85 -1.98 9.32 -13.59
N GLU A 86 -2.12 10.54 -14.12
CA GLU A 86 -1.30 11.01 -15.25
C GLU A 86 0.20 11.01 -14.93
N ILE A 87 0.60 11.46 -13.74
CA ILE A 87 1.99 11.41 -13.28
C ILE A 87 2.48 9.97 -13.25
N PHE A 88 1.69 9.06 -12.69
CA PHE A 88 2.05 7.66 -12.54
C PHE A 88 2.17 6.97 -13.90
N ILE A 89 1.19 7.13 -14.79
CA ILE A 89 1.19 6.60 -16.16
C ILE A 89 2.44 7.06 -16.91
N ASN A 90 2.75 8.36 -16.86
CA ASN A 90 3.91 8.92 -17.56
C ASN A 90 5.25 8.40 -17.00
N ALA A 91 5.36 8.25 -15.68
CA ALA A 91 6.55 7.66 -15.05
C ALA A 91 6.72 6.18 -15.44
N MET A 92 5.64 5.40 -15.43
CA MET A 92 5.69 3.98 -15.80
C MET A 92 6.00 3.78 -17.28
N LYS A 93 5.42 4.59 -18.16
CA LYS A 93 5.72 4.60 -19.59
C LYS A 93 7.18 4.94 -19.86
N SER A 94 7.68 6.01 -19.24
CA SER A 94 9.05 6.52 -19.50
C SER A 94 10.16 5.65 -18.93
N CYS A 95 9.90 4.84 -17.89
CA CYS A 95 10.91 3.93 -17.35
C CYS A 95 11.25 2.77 -18.30
N GLY A 96 10.44 2.50 -19.33
CA GLY A 96 10.68 1.49 -20.37
C GLY A 96 10.60 0.03 -19.93
N ASN A 97 10.34 -0.24 -18.64
CA ASN A 97 10.33 -1.58 -18.07
C ASN A 97 8.92 -2.12 -17.77
N VAL A 98 7.89 -1.26 -17.84
CA VAL A 98 6.48 -1.63 -17.65
C VAL A 98 5.83 -1.90 -19.00
N LYS A 99 5.15 -3.04 -19.12
CA LYS A 99 4.34 -3.42 -20.28
C LYS A 99 2.85 -3.24 -20.05
N VAL A 100 2.39 -3.59 -18.85
CA VAL A 100 0.97 -3.53 -18.45
C VAL A 100 0.84 -2.64 -17.23
N LEU A 101 -0.13 -1.72 -17.25
CA LEU A 101 -0.50 -0.91 -16.10
C LEU A 101 -2.00 -1.06 -15.85
N VAL A 102 -2.36 -1.39 -14.62
CA VAL A 102 -3.74 -1.32 -14.11
C VAL A 102 -3.77 -0.22 -13.07
N SER A 103 -4.67 0.75 -13.25
CA SER A 103 -4.89 1.84 -12.31
C SER A 103 -6.33 1.84 -11.82
N GLU A 104 -6.58 2.25 -10.59
CA GLU A 104 -7.96 2.49 -10.11
C GLU A 104 -8.72 3.47 -11.02
N GLU A 105 -8.02 4.47 -11.56
CA GLU A 105 -8.62 5.58 -12.32
C GLU A 105 -8.88 5.25 -13.79
N GLN A 106 -8.50 4.04 -14.24
CA GLN A 106 -8.65 3.58 -15.61
C GLN A 106 -9.65 2.42 -15.67
N GLU A 107 -10.57 2.44 -16.64
CA GLU A 107 -11.57 1.37 -16.82
C GLU A 107 -10.96 0.08 -17.36
N ASP A 108 -9.94 0.21 -18.21
CA ASP A 108 -9.23 -0.89 -18.84
C ASP A 108 -7.74 -0.84 -18.51
N LEU A 109 -7.05 -1.97 -18.67
CA LEU A 109 -5.59 -1.99 -18.58
C LEU A 109 -4.95 -1.13 -19.69
N ILE A 110 -3.83 -0.50 -19.37
CA ILE A 110 -2.98 0.19 -20.33
C ILE A 110 -1.86 -0.76 -20.74
N VAL A 111 -1.72 -1.00 -22.04
CA VAL A 111 -0.59 -1.75 -22.61
C VAL A 111 0.36 -0.77 -23.28
N PHE A 112 1.58 -0.66 -22.76
CA PHE A 112 2.61 0.20 -23.33
C PHE A 112 3.31 -0.46 -24.52
N GLU A 113 3.76 0.35 -25.47
CA GLU A 113 4.65 -0.09 -26.53
C GLU A 113 6.06 -0.41 -26.00
N GLY A 114 6.82 -1.23 -26.72
CA GLY A 114 8.18 -1.63 -26.33
C GLY A 114 8.26 -2.95 -25.56
N GLY A 115 9.47 -3.23 -25.06
CA GLY A 115 9.88 -4.53 -24.50
C GLY A 115 9.84 -4.64 -22.98
N GLY A 116 8.98 -3.85 -22.31
CA GLY A 116 8.80 -3.94 -20.86
C GLY A 116 8.46 -5.37 -20.41
N ARG A 117 8.93 -5.76 -19.21
CA ARG A 117 8.77 -7.13 -18.68
C ARG A 117 7.98 -7.19 -17.37
N TYR A 118 7.41 -6.07 -16.95
CA TYR A 118 6.64 -5.97 -15.71
C TYR A 118 5.24 -5.44 -15.93
N ALA A 119 4.31 -5.91 -15.11
CA ALA A 119 2.99 -5.32 -14.94
C ALA A 119 2.95 -4.59 -13.59
N VAL A 120 2.31 -3.42 -13.56
CA VAL A 120 2.11 -2.65 -12.33
C VAL A 120 0.61 -2.48 -12.11
N CYS A 121 0.14 -2.81 -10.91
CA CYS A 121 -1.20 -2.52 -10.45
C CYS A 121 -1.11 -1.40 -9.42
N THR A 122 -1.86 -0.31 -9.56
CA THR A 122 -1.72 0.87 -8.71
C THR A 122 -3.06 1.47 -8.30
N ASP A 123 -3.10 1.96 -7.07
CA ASP A 123 -4.00 3.04 -6.66
C ASP A 123 -3.12 4.30 -6.61
N PRO A 124 -3.30 5.26 -7.54
CA PRO A 124 -2.46 6.44 -7.58
C PRO A 124 -2.68 7.34 -6.36
N ILE A 125 -3.90 7.42 -5.81
CA ILE A 125 -4.30 8.33 -4.72
C ILE A 125 -5.34 7.65 -3.80
N ASP A 126 -4.88 6.78 -2.91
CA ASP A 126 -5.70 6.16 -1.86
C ASP A 126 -6.19 7.22 -0.88
N GLY A 127 -7.46 7.14 -0.52
CA GLY A 127 -8.08 8.03 0.45
C GLY A 127 -8.32 9.44 -0.10
N SER A 128 -8.44 9.59 -1.43
CA SER A 128 -8.67 10.88 -2.10
C SER A 128 -9.79 11.71 -1.49
N SER A 129 -10.86 11.08 -0.99
CA SER A 129 -11.97 11.71 -0.27
C SER A 129 -11.50 12.61 0.89
N ASN A 130 -10.37 12.29 1.51
CA ASN A 130 -9.80 12.97 2.68
C ASN A 130 -8.84 14.13 2.36
N ILE A 131 -8.47 14.32 1.08
CA ILE A 131 -7.51 15.37 0.66
C ILE A 131 -7.97 16.76 1.12
N ASP A 132 -9.25 17.10 0.89
CA ASP A 132 -9.81 18.42 1.17
C ASP A 132 -9.81 18.74 2.67
N ALA A 133 -9.70 17.72 3.53
CA ALA A 133 -9.61 17.86 4.98
C ALA A 133 -8.16 17.90 5.50
N GLY A 134 -7.15 17.85 4.62
CA GLY A 134 -5.73 17.82 4.99
C GLY A 134 -5.32 16.53 5.71
N VAL A 135 -6.10 15.46 5.59
CA VAL A 135 -5.82 14.15 6.20
C VAL A 135 -4.86 13.37 5.30
N SER A 136 -4.12 12.42 5.90
CA SER A 136 -3.14 11.61 5.18
C SER A 136 -3.80 10.74 4.09
N VAL A 137 -3.14 10.68 2.94
CA VAL A 137 -3.50 9.90 1.75
C VAL A 137 -2.27 9.13 1.26
N GLY A 138 -2.38 8.34 0.19
CA GLY A 138 -1.22 7.59 -0.29
C GLY A 138 -1.28 7.12 -1.73
N THR A 139 -0.22 6.45 -2.18
CA THR A 139 -0.18 5.70 -3.44
C THR A 139 0.15 4.26 -3.09
N ILE A 140 -0.57 3.30 -3.67
CA ILE A 140 -0.35 1.86 -3.46
C ILE A 140 0.07 1.22 -4.77
N PHE A 141 1.03 0.29 -4.75
CA PHE A 141 1.44 -0.41 -5.95
C PHE A 141 1.81 -1.88 -5.69
N GLY A 142 1.49 -2.74 -6.65
CA GLY A 142 1.97 -4.12 -6.75
C GLY A 142 2.62 -4.35 -8.11
N VAL A 143 3.66 -5.17 -8.15
CA VAL A 143 4.45 -5.46 -9.36
C VAL A 143 4.44 -6.94 -9.64
N TYR A 144 4.08 -7.31 -10.87
CA TYR A 144 4.24 -8.66 -11.40
C TYR A 144 5.31 -8.68 -12.48
N ARG A 145 6.06 -9.77 -12.54
CA ARG A 145 6.82 -10.09 -13.76
C ARG A 145 5.88 -10.72 -14.78
N LEU A 146 5.96 -10.31 -16.05
CA LEU A 146 5.21 -10.92 -17.14
C LEU A 146 5.67 -12.37 -17.35
N LYS A 147 4.75 -13.20 -17.84
CA LYS A 147 5.11 -14.53 -18.35
C LYS A 147 5.96 -14.39 -19.60
N GLU A 148 6.79 -15.41 -19.87
CA GLU A 148 7.57 -15.46 -21.12
C GLU A 148 6.64 -15.29 -22.33
N ASP A 149 7.13 -14.56 -23.34
CA ASP A 149 6.42 -14.20 -24.59
C ASP A 149 5.16 -13.32 -24.46
N SER A 150 4.75 -12.94 -23.25
CA SER A 150 3.60 -12.06 -23.08
C SER A 150 3.82 -10.70 -23.75
N GLN A 151 2.83 -10.29 -24.55
CA GLN A 151 2.78 -8.97 -25.19
C GLN A 151 1.91 -7.98 -24.41
N GLY A 152 1.52 -8.33 -23.19
CA GLY A 152 0.62 -7.56 -22.35
C GLY A 152 -0.85 -7.95 -22.55
N SER A 153 -1.44 -8.47 -21.48
CA SER A 153 -2.82 -8.92 -21.44
C SER A 153 -3.35 -8.87 -20.01
N ILE A 154 -4.67 -8.97 -19.86
CA ILE A 154 -5.30 -9.06 -18.54
C ILE A 154 -4.81 -10.29 -17.73
N ASN A 155 -4.40 -11.37 -18.40
CA ASN A 155 -3.89 -12.58 -17.76
C ASN A 155 -2.51 -12.39 -17.09
N ASP A 156 -1.81 -11.30 -17.39
CA ASP A 156 -0.55 -10.99 -16.72
C ASP A 156 -0.75 -10.52 -15.28
N VAL A 157 -1.95 -10.02 -14.97
CA VAL A 157 -2.33 -9.44 -13.67
C VAL A 157 -3.46 -10.18 -12.95
N LEU A 158 -4.32 -10.92 -13.66
CA LEU A 158 -5.32 -11.82 -13.05
C LEU A 158 -4.65 -13.11 -12.55
N ARG A 159 -3.75 -12.93 -11.59
CA ARG A 159 -2.94 -13.96 -10.97
C ARG A 159 -3.02 -13.82 -9.45
N LYS A 160 -2.53 -14.82 -8.73
CA LYS A 160 -2.47 -14.77 -7.27
C LYS A 160 -1.49 -13.70 -6.82
N GLY A 161 -1.80 -13.04 -5.70
CA GLY A 161 -0.91 -12.06 -5.07
C GLY A 161 0.46 -12.64 -4.67
N THR A 162 0.54 -13.96 -4.43
CA THR A 162 1.81 -14.67 -4.19
C THR A 162 2.79 -14.64 -5.36
N GLU A 163 2.34 -14.26 -6.56
CA GLU A 163 3.20 -14.13 -7.74
C GLU A 163 3.77 -12.71 -7.94
N MET A 164 3.45 -11.76 -7.05
CA MET A 164 4.06 -10.43 -7.07
C MET A 164 5.55 -10.51 -6.72
N VAL A 165 6.36 -9.71 -7.42
CA VAL A 165 7.81 -9.61 -7.20
C VAL A 165 8.20 -8.41 -6.36
N ALA A 166 7.30 -7.43 -6.24
CA ALA A 166 7.45 -6.29 -5.35
C ALA A 166 6.08 -5.70 -5.03
N ALA A 167 5.96 -5.10 -3.86
CA ALA A 167 4.78 -4.34 -3.46
C ALA A 167 5.18 -3.23 -2.50
N GLY A 168 4.35 -2.20 -2.44
CA GLY A 168 4.60 -1.09 -1.55
C GLY A 168 3.46 -0.07 -1.51
N TYR A 169 3.65 0.92 -0.65
CA TYR A 169 2.87 2.15 -0.68
C TYR A 169 3.73 3.34 -0.29
N THR A 170 3.34 4.52 -0.74
CA THR A 170 3.82 5.79 -0.17
C THR A 170 2.68 6.49 0.55
N MET A 171 2.82 6.72 1.86
CA MET A 171 1.91 7.55 2.65
C MET A 171 2.35 9.01 2.58
N TYR A 172 1.45 9.90 2.19
CA TYR A 172 1.61 11.35 2.19
C TYR A 172 0.93 11.94 3.43
N GLY A 173 1.61 11.88 4.57
CA GLY A 173 1.18 12.52 5.81
C GLY A 173 1.98 13.79 6.11
N ALA A 174 2.29 14.01 7.39
CA ALA A 174 3.21 15.08 7.81
C ALA A 174 4.58 14.97 7.11
N SER A 175 5.02 13.75 6.85
CA SER A 175 6.14 13.39 5.97
C SER A 175 5.67 12.35 4.95
N ALA A 176 6.43 12.20 3.86
CA ALA A 176 6.17 11.14 2.88
C ALA A 176 6.97 9.89 3.27
N HIS A 177 6.27 8.78 3.47
CA HIS A 177 6.85 7.50 3.90
C HIS A 177 6.58 6.42 2.87
N LEU A 178 7.63 5.86 2.28
CA LEU A 178 7.55 4.69 1.40
C LEU A 178 7.80 3.42 2.21
N MET A 179 6.87 2.46 2.17
CA MET A 179 7.11 1.08 2.60
C MET A 179 7.22 0.18 1.37
N LEU A 180 8.27 -0.64 1.33
CA LEU A 180 8.61 -1.47 0.18
C LEU A 180 8.98 -2.89 0.63
N THR A 181 8.50 -3.88 -0.12
CA THR A 181 9.01 -5.25 -0.10
C THR A 181 9.28 -5.76 -1.51
N THR A 182 10.30 -6.62 -1.64
CA THR A 182 10.63 -7.41 -2.83
C THR A 182 10.54 -8.92 -2.55
N GLY A 183 9.85 -9.31 -1.47
CA GLY A 183 9.72 -10.70 -1.00
C GLY A 183 10.80 -11.15 0.00
N HIS A 184 11.58 -10.19 0.53
CA HIS A 184 12.67 -10.45 1.47
C HIS A 184 12.61 -9.52 2.69
N GLY A 185 11.41 -9.34 3.24
CA GLY A 185 11.11 -8.42 4.33
C GLY A 185 10.68 -7.03 3.87
N VAL A 186 10.28 -6.20 4.83
CA VAL A 186 9.77 -4.85 4.59
C VAL A 186 10.78 -3.80 5.04
N ASN A 187 10.98 -2.77 4.23
CA ASN A 187 11.83 -1.64 4.56
C ASN A 187 11.09 -0.33 4.33
N GLY A 188 11.26 0.61 5.26
CA GLY A 188 10.62 1.93 5.24
C GLY A 188 11.61 3.07 5.01
N PHE A 189 11.20 4.00 4.16
CA PHE A 189 11.99 5.16 3.76
C PHE A 189 11.19 6.44 4.00
N THR A 190 11.87 7.50 4.41
CA THR A 190 11.29 8.83 4.57
C THR A 190 11.87 9.77 3.52
N LEU A 191 11.02 10.53 2.83
CA LEU A 191 11.48 11.52 1.85
C LEU A 191 12.09 12.74 2.55
N ASP A 192 13.38 12.97 2.33
CA ASP A 192 14.00 14.27 2.55
C ASP A 192 13.71 15.17 1.35
N THR A 193 12.92 16.22 1.55
CA THR A 193 12.53 17.12 0.47
C THR A 193 13.59 18.13 0.05
N GLN A 194 14.62 18.36 0.86
CA GLN A 194 15.73 19.23 0.49
C GLN A 194 16.72 18.49 -0.39
N LEU A 195 16.98 17.21 -0.08
CA LEU A 195 17.82 16.35 -0.92
C LEU A 195 17.05 15.77 -2.11
N GLY A 196 15.74 15.63 -2.00
CA GLY A 196 14.91 14.97 -3.00
C GLY A 196 15.08 13.45 -3.03
N GLU A 197 15.44 12.85 -1.89
CA GLU A 197 15.80 11.43 -1.77
C GLU A 197 14.99 10.73 -0.67
N PHE A 198 14.58 9.50 -0.94
CA PHE A 198 14.02 8.61 0.08
C PHE A 198 15.17 7.98 0.88
N ILE A 199 15.24 8.28 2.18
CA ILE A 199 16.29 7.80 3.09
C ILE A 199 15.73 6.65 3.93
N LEU A 200 16.47 5.56 4.07
CA LEU A 200 16.08 4.42 4.89
C LEU A 200 15.95 4.84 6.37
N THR A 201 14.77 4.63 6.94
CA THR A 201 14.47 4.99 8.35
C THR A 201 13.89 3.83 9.15
N GLN A 202 13.38 2.79 8.48
CA GLN A 202 12.82 1.60 9.11
C GLN A 202 13.38 0.34 8.43
N PRO A 203 14.64 -0.07 8.73
CA PRO A 203 15.22 -1.27 8.15
C PRO A 203 14.58 -2.54 8.73
N SER A 204 14.28 -3.52 7.88
CA SER A 204 13.79 -4.86 8.28
C SER A 204 12.61 -4.81 9.24
N LEU A 205 11.60 -4.01 8.91
CA LEU A 205 10.43 -3.76 9.73
C LEU A 205 9.67 -5.07 10.03
N LYS A 206 9.31 -5.26 11.30
CA LYS A 206 8.46 -6.34 11.77
C LYS A 206 7.29 -5.79 12.57
N ILE A 207 6.09 -6.26 12.27
CA ILE A 207 4.89 -5.86 13.01
C ILE A 207 4.89 -6.55 14.39
N PRO A 208 4.44 -5.87 15.46
CA PRO A 208 4.20 -6.52 16.74
C PRO A 208 3.20 -7.69 16.62
N HIS A 209 3.43 -8.78 17.35
CA HIS A 209 2.56 -9.97 17.28
C HIS A 209 1.13 -9.70 17.74
N ASN A 210 0.94 -8.84 18.75
CA ASN A 210 -0.35 -8.45 19.31
C ASN A 210 -0.34 -6.96 19.64
N ARG A 211 -1.50 -6.30 19.53
CA ARG A 211 -1.71 -4.94 20.03
C ARG A 211 -3.21 -4.68 20.12
N ALA A 212 -3.62 -4.13 21.26
CA ALA A 212 -5.01 -3.76 21.53
C ALA A 212 -5.46 -2.48 20.79
N ILE A 213 -5.36 -2.46 19.46
CA ILE A 213 -5.84 -1.39 18.57
C ILE A 213 -6.65 -2.04 17.45
N TYR A 214 -7.85 -1.52 17.19
CA TYR A 214 -8.64 -1.92 16.02
C TYR A 214 -9.01 -0.70 15.17
N SER A 215 -9.11 -0.95 13.87
CA SER A 215 -9.37 0.07 12.85
C SER A 215 -10.43 -0.39 11.86
N VAL A 216 -11.64 0.13 12.01
CA VAL A 216 -12.79 -0.20 11.18
C VAL A 216 -13.79 0.95 11.15
N ASN A 217 -14.53 1.11 10.06
CA ASN A 217 -15.61 2.10 9.97
C ASN A 217 -16.89 1.60 10.67
N GLU A 218 -17.01 1.84 11.97
CA GLU A 218 -18.19 1.45 12.75
C GLU A 218 -19.51 2.10 12.31
N GLY A 219 -19.48 3.14 11.46
CA GLY A 219 -20.68 3.71 10.86
C GLY A 219 -21.46 2.71 9.99
N ASN A 220 -20.80 1.65 9.50
CA ASN A 220 -21.43 0.58 8.73
C ASN A 220 -21.91 -0.60 9.59
N SER A 221 -21.77 -0.52 10.92
CA SER A 221 -22.04 -1.63 11.85
C SER A 221 -23.40 -2.28 11.69
N PHE A 222 -24.44 -1.50 11.37
CA PHE A 222 -25.78 -2.04 11.14
C PHE A 222 -25.82 -3.10 10.02
N TYR A 223 -25.01 -2.92 8.97
CA TYR A 223 -24.99 -3.77 7.77
C TYR A 223 -24.08 -4.99 7.88
N TRP A 224 -23.29 -5.08 8.96
CA TRP A 224 -22.33 -6.16 9.13
C TRP A 224 -22.99 -7.51 9.47
N PRO A 225 -22.36 -8.62 9.07
CA PRO A 225 -22.67 -9.94 9.60
C PRO A 225 -22.55 -9.99 11.13
N GLU A 226 -23.28 -10.93 11.74
CA GLU A 226 -23.32 -11.07 13.20
C GLU A 226 -21.95 -11.44 13.79
N SER A 227 -21.15 -12.26 13.10
CA SER A 227 -19.79 -12.62 13.51
C SER A 227 -18.89 -11.38 13.64
N THR A 228 -18.92 -10.50 12.63
CA THR A 228 -18.21 -9.22 12.61
C THR A 228 -18.67 -8.29 13.74
N LYS A 229 -19.99 -8.16 13.96
CA LYS A 229 -20.54 -7.35 15.07
C LYS A 229 -20.05 -7.86 16.41
N LYS A 230 -20.20 -9.16 16.66
CA LYS A 230 -19.78 -9.81 17.90
C LYS A 230 -18.29 -9.64 18.15
N TYR A 231 -17.45 -9.84 17.13
CA TYR A 231 -16.01 -9.63 17.23
C TYR A 231 -15.68 -8.21 17.70
N ILE A 232 -16.21 -7.20 17.00
CA ILE A 232 -15.95 -5.79 17.33
C ILE A 232 -16.54 -5.40 18.69
N GLU A 233 -17.70 -5.94 19.08
CA GLU A 233 -18.27 -5.74 20.42
C GLU A 233 -17.38 -6.32 21.52
N ASP A 234 -16.79 -7.50 21.31
CA ASP A 234 -15.90 -8.13 22.27
C ASP A 234 -14.59 -7.33 22.45
N LEU A 235 -14.09 -6.65 21.41
CA LEU A 235 -12.94 -5.76 21.53
C LEU A 235 -13.20 -4.53 22.42
N LYS A 236 -14.46 -4.10 22.53
CA LYS A 236 -14.87 -2.94 23.34
C LYS A 236 -15.06 -3.27 24.82
N LYS A 237 -15.09 -4.55 25.18
CA LYS A 237 -15.20 -4.98 26.58
C LYS A 237 -13.84 -4.82 27.29
N PRO A 238 -13.83 -4.46 28.58
CA PRO A 238 -12.63 -4.55 29.41
C PRO A 238 -12.01 -5.96 29.36
N GLN A 239 -10.70 -6.04 29.16
CA GLN A 239 -9.96 -7.30 29.10
C GLN A 239 -8.95 -7.37 30.23
N GLU A 240 -8.91 -8.48 30.97
CA GLU A 240 -8.07 -8.64 32.17
C GLU A 240 -6.58 -8.55 31.81
N GLU A 241 -6.18 -9.15 30.70
CA GLU A 241 -4.83 -9.12 30.15
C GLU A 241 -4.36 -7.71 29.74
N LEU A 242 -5.30 -6.77 29.56
CA LEU A 242 -5.04 -5.35 29.29
C LEU A 242 -5.19 -4.46 30.54
N GLY A 243 -5.25 -5.06 31.73
CA GLY A 243 -5.44 -4.35 33.00
C GLY A 243 -6.85 -3.75 33.12
N GLY A 244 -7.87 -4.46 32.61
CA GLY A 244 -9.27 -4.02 32.64
C GLY A 244 -9.59 -2.91 31.63
N LYS A 245 -8.77 -2.75 30.58
CA LYS A 245 -9.01 -1.77 29.51
C LYS A 245 -9.54 -2.47 28.25
N PRO A 246 -10.39 -1.81 27.45
CA PRO A 246 -10.76 -2.30 26.13
C PRO A 246 -9.68 -1.98 25.09
N TYR A 247 -9.87 -2.45 23.86
CA TYR A 247 -9.04 -2.03 22.74
C TYR A 247 -9.25 -0.55 22.42
N SER A 248 -8.21 0.10 21.88
CA SER A 248 -8.30 1.45 21.36
C SER A 248 -8.81 1.47 19.92
N ALA A 249 -9.89 2.19 19.65
CA ALA A 249 -10.37 2.44 18.30
C ALA A 249 -9.50 3.51 17.60
N ARG A 250 -9.07 3.25 16.37
CA ARG A 250 -8.42 4.24 15.50
C ARG A 250 -8.90 4.03 14.08
N TYR A 251 -9.48 5.02 13.44
CA TYR A 251 -9.88 4.94 12.03
C TYR A 251 -9.64 6.30 11.39
N ILE A 252 -8.60 6.39 10.56
CA ILE A 252 -8.21 7.62 9.86
C ILE A 252 -9.10 7.82 8.63
N GLY A 253 -9.47 6.74 7.95
CA GLY A 253 -10.33 6.77 6.77
C GLY A 253 -9.58 6.79 5.44
N SER A 254 -8.25 6.65 5.46
CA SER A 254 -7.40 6.28 4.31
C SER A 254 -6.78 4.93 4.61
N MET A 255 -6.87 3.99 3.67
CA MET A 255 -6.35 2.64 3.85
C MET A 255 -4.85 2.68 4.15
N VAL A 256 -4.09 3.45 3.36
CA VAL A 256 -2.63 3.61 3.53
C VAL A 256 -2.29 4.11 4.93
N ALA A 257 -3.00 5.13 5.43
CA ALA A 257 -2.70 5.72 6.73
C ALA A 257 -3.03 4.76 7.90
N ASP A 258 -4.17 4.06 7.82
CA ASP A 258 -4.57 3.10 8.84
C ASP A 258 -3.65 1.86 8.86
N ILE A 259 -3.24 1.38 7.69
CA ILE A 259 -2.31 0.25 7.57
C ILE A 259 -0.90 0.65 7.97
N HIS A 260 -0.44 1.86 7.64
CA HIS A 260 0.87 2.34 8.09
C HIS A 260 0.98 2.34 9.61
N ARG A 261 -0.04 2.85 10.31
CA ARG A 261 -0.11 2.76 11.78
C ARG A 261 -0.11 1.31 12.24
N THR A 262 -0.91 0.45 11.60
CA THR A 262 -1.02 -0.97 11.98
C THR A 262 0.32 -1.70 11.82
N LEU A 263 1.05 -1.43 10.74
CA LEU A 263 2.35 -2.01 10.46
C LEU A 263 3.41 -1.62 11.51
N LEU A 264 3.39 -0.37 11.98
CA LEU A 264 4.34 0.13 12.97
C LEU A 264 3.96 -0.23 14.42
N TYR A 265 2.69 -0.15 14.76
CA TYR A 265 2.23 -0.26 16.16
C TYR A 265 1.61 -1.61 16.49
N GLY A 266 1.29 -2.42 15.48
CA GLY A 266 0.45 -3.60 15.61
C GLY A 266 -1.03 -3.24 15.70
N GLY A 267 -1.84 -4.29 15.73
CA GLY A 267 -3.30 -4.22 15.83
C GLY A 267 -3.96 -4.85 14.61
N ILE A 268 -5.22 -4.51 14.40
CA ILE A 268 -5.99 -5.00 13.25
C ILE A 268 -6.66 -3.86 12.49
N PHE A 269 -6.49 -3.88 11.17
CA PHE A 269 -7.28 -3.10 10.22
C PHE A 269 -8.32 -4.01 9.58
N ALA A 270 -9.54 -3.50 9.45
CA ALA A 270 -10.65 -4.22 8.86
C ALA A 270 -11.47 -3.32 7.93
N TYR A 271 -11.79 -3.86 6.76
CA TYR A 271 -12.81 -3.34 5.87
C TYR A 271 -13.70 -4.52 5.41
N PRO A 272 -14.63 -4.95 6.27
CA PRO A 272 -15.42 -6.16 6.01
C PRO A 272 -16.40 -5.97 4.86
N ALA A 273 -16.78 -7.07 4.20
CA ALA A 273 -17.99 -7.11 3.42
C ALA A 273 -19.23 -6.87 4.29
N ASP A 274 -20.26 -6.28 3.70
CA ASP A 274 -21.52 -5.98 4.39
C ASP A 274 -22.72 -6.20 3.46
N SER A 275 -23.94 -6.00 3.98
CA SER A 275 -25.15 -6.24 3.20
C SER A 275 -25.29 -5.33 1.97
N LYS A 276 -24.61 -4.17 1.94
CA LYS A 276 -24.59 -3.24 0.79
C LYS A 276 -23.47 -3.58 -0.18
N SER A 277 -22.30 -3.93 0.33
CA SER A 277 -21.09 -4.28 -0.41
C SER A 277 -20.74 -5.74 -0.13
N LYS A 278 -21.45 -6.66 -0.78
CA LYS A 278 -21.41 -8.11 -0.49
C LYS A 278 -20.05 -8.77 -0.69
N THR A 279 -19.16 -8.14 -1.45
CA THR A 279 -17.78 -8.59 -1.69
C THR A 279 -16.77 -7.61 -1.11
N GLY A 280 -17.16 -6.71 -0.20
CA GLY A 280 -16.32 -5.63 0.29
C GLY A 280 -16.17 -4.46 -0.68
N LYS A 281 -15.35 -3.47 -0.29
CA LYS A 281 -15.16 -2.23 -1.04
C LYS A 281 -13.79 -2.16 -1.74
N LEU A 282 -12.74 -2.64 -1.09
CA LEU A 282 -11.36 -2.46 -1.56
C LEU A 282 -11.05 -3.43 -2.71
N ARG A 283 -10.25 -2.99 -3.68
CA ARG A 283 -9.95 -3.77 -4.88
C ARG A 283 -8.75 -4.67 -4.68
N VAL A 284 -8.89 -5.88 -5.21
CA VAL A 284 -7.95 -6.98 -4.96
C VAL A 284 -6.54 -6.65 -5.47
N LEU A 285 -6.42 -6.18 -6.71
CA LEU A 285 -5.12 -6.07 -7.39
C LEU A 285 -4.23 -4.94 -6.88
N TYR A 286 -4.81 -3.82 -6.48
CA TYR A 286 -4.06 -2.59 -6.21
C TYR A 286 -4.27 -2.01 -4.81
N GLU A 287 -5.17 -2.59 -4.00
CA GLU A 287 -5.33 -2.25 -2.58
C GLU A 287 -5.00 -3.47 -1.70
N CYS A 288 -5.74 -4.57 -1.88
CA CYS A 288 -5.63 -5.74 -0.99
C CYS A 288 -4.30 -6.50 -1.13
N PHE A 289 -3.90 -6.86 -2.36
CA PHE A 289 -2.69 -7.64 -2.59
C PHE A 289 -1.42 -6.92 -2.13
N PRO A 290 -1.15 -5.65 -2.52
CA PRO A 290 0.06 -4.98 -2.09
C PRO A 290 0.19 -4.87 -0.56
N MET A 291 -0.92 -4.56 0.10
CA MET A 291 -0.97 -4.42 1.56
C MET A 291 -0.83 -5.76 2.28
N ALA A 292 -1.43 -6.83 1.74
CA ALA A 292 -1.26 -8.18 2.27
C ALA A 292 0.19 -8.67 2.15
N MET A 293 0.85 -8.43 1.00
CA MET A 293 2.25 -8.81 0.82
C MET A 293 3.17 -8.09 1.82
N LEU A 294 2.99 -6.78 2.01
CA LEU A 294 3.72 -6.05 3.06
C LEU A 294 3.45 -6.61 4.45
N MET A 295 2.19 -6.88 4.78
CA MET A 295 1.81 -7.35 6.10
C MET A 295 2.42 -8.73 6.42
N GLU A 296 2.35 -9.67 5.48
CA GLU A 296 2.93 -11.01 5.64
C GLU A 296 4.46 -10.98 5.71
N GLU A 297 5.12 -10.17 4.88
CA GLU A 297 6.59 -9.99 4.91
C GLU A 297 7.07 -9.33 6.22
N ALA A 298 6.22 -8.53 6.86
CA ALA A 298 6.46 -7.98 8.19
C ALA A 298 6.15 -8.96 9.33
N GLY A 299 5.62 -10.15 9.05
CA GLY A 299 5.26 -11.18 10.04
C GLY A 299 3.84 -11.07 10.60
N GLY A 300 2.96 -10.32 9.93
CA GLY A 300 1.53 -10.31 10.19
C GLY A 300 0.77 -11.24 9.25
N ALA A 301 -0.55 -11.06 9.18
CA ALA A 301 -1.42 -11.81 8.27
C ALA A 301 -2.48 -10.91 7.62
N ALA A 302 -3.02 -11.38 6.50
CA ALA A 302 -4.13 -10.75 5.80
C ALA A 302 -5.10 -11.81 5.26
N VAL A 303 -6.37 -11.74 5.67
CA VAL A 303 -7.45 -12.65 5.28
C VAL A 303 -8.69 -11.88 4.84
N ASN A 304 -9.59 -12.55 4.09
CA ASN A 304 -10.91 -12.00 3.79
C ASN A 304 -11.94 -12.36 4.88
N ASP A 305 -13.20 -11.99 4.69
CA ASP A 305 -14.29 -12.28 5.64
C ASP A 305 -14.55 -13.77 5.91
N LYS A 306 -14.01 -14.67 5.07
CA LYS A 306 -14.11 -16.13 5.21
C LYS A 306 -12.85 -16.76 5.80
N GLY A 307 -11.85 -15.96 6.15
CA GLY A 307 -10.55 -16.45 6.62
C GLY A 307 -9.64 -16.97 5.51
N GLU A 308 -9.98 -16.75 4.23
CA GLU A 308 -9.11 -17.12 3.12
C GLU A 308 -7.96 -16.11 3.02
N ARG A 309 -6.71 -16.60 2.89
CA ARG A 309 -5.51 -15.75 2.73
C ARG A 309 -5.65 -14.86 1.50
N ILE A 310 -5.48 -13.55 1.68
CA ILE A 310 -5.70 -12.56 0.62
C ILE A 310 -4.83 -12.87 -0.60
N LEU A 311 -3.53 -13.16 -0.43
CA LEU A 311 -2.61 -13.41 -1.54
C LEU A 311 -2.92 -14.67 -2.35
N GLU A 312 -3.77 -15.58 -1.86
CA GLU A 312 -4.15 -16.82 -2.55
C GLU A 312 -5.40 -16.67 -3.43
N ILE A 313 -6.10 -15.53 -3.34
CA ILE A 313 -7.27 -15.24 -4.17
C ILE A 313 -6.85 -15.21 -5.63
N LEU A 314 -7.64 -15.84 -6.50
CA LEU A 314 -7.51 -15.73 -7.95
C LEU A 314 -8.53 -14.69 -8.46
N PRO A 315 -8.08 -13.49 -8.89
CA PRO A 315 -8.99 -12.44 -9.32
C PRO A 315 -9.71 -12.80 -10.62
N LYS A 316 -10.99 -12.46 -10.71
CA LYS A 316 -11.86 -12.64 -11.89
C LYS A 316 -11.93 -11.41 -12.77
N GLY A 317 -11.50 -10.26 -12.26
CA GLY A 317 -11.47 -9.00 -12.99
C GLY A 317 -10.51 -8.00 -12.34
N ILE A 318 -10.07 -7.02 -13.11
CA ILE A 318 -9.03 -6.06 -12.67
C ILE A 318 -9.51 -5.12 -11.55
N HIS A 319 -10.83 -4.93 -11.43
CA HIS A 319 -11.47 -4.13 -10.38
C HIS A 319 -12.27 -4.99 -9.39
N GLU A 320 -11.98 -6.30 -9.28
CA GLU A 320 -12.66 -7.15 -8.30
C GLU A 320 -12.43 -6.63 -6.88
N ARG A 321 -13.48 -6.68 -6.05
CA ARG A 321 -13.47 -6.20 -4.67
C ARG A 321 -13.37 -7.36 -3.70
N SER A 322 -12.76 -7.11 -2.54
CA SER A 322 -12.73 -8.03 -1.41
C SER A 322 -13.00 -7.28 -0.09
N GLY A 323 -13.56 -7.98 0.89
CA GLY A 323 -13.42 -7.58 2.27
C GLY A 323 -12.06 -8.02 2.79
N ILE A 324 -11.49 -7.27 3.71
CA ILE A 324 -10.12 -7.53 4.18
C ILE A 324 -9.98 -7.30 5.69
N TRP A 325 -9.19 -8.16 6.30
CA TRP A 325 -8.78 -8.15 7.70
C TRP A 325 -7.28 -8.38 7.71
N LEU A 326 -6.50 -7.41 8.17
CA LEU A 326 -5.04 -7.51 8.16
C LEU A 326 -4.41 -6.85 9.38
N GLY A 327 -3.24 -7.35 9.77
CA GLY A 327 -2.49 -6.80 10.89
C GLY A 327 -1.65 -7.83 11.62
N SER A 328 -1.49 -7.61 12.92
CA SER A 328 -0.79 -8.47 13.85
C SER A 328 -1.30 -9.91 13.79
N GLN A 329 -0.40 -10.90 13.70
CA GLN A 329 -0.76 -12.32 13.56
C GLN A 329 -1.77 -12.77 14.62
N GLY A 330 -1.53 -12.48 15.91
CA GLY A 330 -2.44 -12.93 16.96
C GLY A 330 -3.79 -12.20 16.97
N GLU A 331 -3.88 -11.00 16.39
CA GLU A 331 -5.17 -10.32 16.21
C GLU A 331 -5.97 -10.93 15.06
N ILE A 332 -5.30 -11.38 13.99
CA ILE A 332 -5.93 -12.14 12.92
C ILE A 332 -6.38 -13.51 13.41
N ASP A 333 -5.56 -14.23 14.18
CA ASP A 333 -5.95 -15.51 14.78
C ASP A 333 -7.17 -15.35 15.69
N ARG A 334 -7.22 -14.25 16.46
CA ARG A 334 -8.38 -13.90 17.29
C ARG A 334 -9.61 -13.68 16.41
N PHE A 335 -9.54 -12.89 15.34
CA PHE A 335 -10.64 -12.69 14.40
C PHE A 335 -11.12 -14.02 13.79
N LEU A 336 -10.19 -14.88 13.37
CA LEU A 336 -10.50 -16.18 12.76
C LEU A 336 -11.30 -17.11 13.70
N SER A 337 -11.20 -16.93 15.03
CA SER A 337 -12.02 -17.70 15.98
C SER A 337 -13.52 -17.31 16.01
N TYR A 338 -13.91 -16.21 15.35
CA TYR A 338 -15.29 -15.71 15.31
C TYR A 338 -16.05 -16.10 14.05
N ILE A 339 -15.37 -16.66 13.04
CA ILE A 339 -15.95 -16.95 11.73
C ILE A 339 -16.16 -18.44 11.47
#